data_AF-A0A966TWD2-F1
#
_entry.id   AF-A0A966TWD2-F1
#
_cell.length_a   1.000
_cell.length_b   1.000
_cell.length_c   1.000
_cell.angle_alpha   90.00
_cell.angle_beta   90.00
_cell.angle_gamma   90.00
#
_symmetry.space_group_name_H-M   'P 1'
#
loop_
_entity.id
_entity.type
_entity.pdbx_description
1 polymer ?
#
loop_
_entity_poly.entity_id
_entity_poly.type
_entity_poly.pdbx_seq_one_letter_code
_entity_poly.pdbx_strand_id
1 'polypeptide(L)'
;MNYRTQAEFFIKGITQGAVDAPEVIAWSDEVIVSAATAEDWMVEISSCGPDERLKVLGLLNTVKGTADAAELASLLKARGLA
;
A
#
# COMPACT_ATOMS: atom_id res chain seq x y z
N MET A 1 11.66 -0.31 5.75
CA MET A 1 10.34 0.33 5.64
C MET A 1 9.30 -0.62 6.18
N ASN A 2 8.40 -0.15 7.03
CA ASN A 2 7.34 -0.96 7.62
C ASN A 2 6.15 -1.07 6.64
N TYR A 3 5.65 -2.28 6.39
CA TYR A 3 4.53 -2.50 5.46
C TYR A 3 3.29 -1.71 5.85
N ARG A 4 3.02 -1.52 7.15
CA ARG A 4 1.90 -0.69 7.60
C ARG A 4 2.11 0.78 7.24
N THR A 5 3.32 1.32 7.37
CA THR A 5 3.62 2.70 6.96
C THR A 5 3.36 2.90 5.47
N GLN A 6 3.81 1.95 4.64
CA GLN A 6 3.60 2.02 3.20
C GLN A 6 2.12 1.83 2.83
N ALA A 7 1.40 0.96 3.54
CA ALA A 7 -0.03 0.78 3.34
C ALA A 7 -0.83 2.05 3.68
N GLU A 8 -0.50 2.75 4.76
CA GLU A 8 -1.11 4.05 5.11
C GLU A 8 -0.84 5.12 4.05
N PHE A 9 0.38 5.15 3.50
CA PHE A 9 0.72 6.04 2.39
C PHE A 9 -0.19 5.77 1.19
N PHE A 10 -0.35 4.50 0.80
CA PHE A 10 -1.22 4.13 -0.30
C PHE A 10 -2.70 4.36 -0.01
N ILE A 11 -3.18 4.13 1.22
CA ILE A 11 -4.57 4.46 1.63
C ILE A 11 -4.84 5.95 1.39
N LYS A 12 -3.93 6.82 1.84
CA LYS A 12 -4.07 8.27 1.64
C LYS A 12 -3.93 8.67 0.18
N GLY A 13 -2.95 8.12 -0.53
CA GLY A 13 -2.73 8.37 -1.95
C GLY A 13 -3.93 7.95 -2.82
N ILE A 14 -4.47 6.74 -2.57
CA ILE A 14 -5.69 6.26 -3.21
C ILE A 14 -6.81 7.23 -2.91
N THR A 15 -7.09 7.55 -1.64
CA THR A 15 -8.21 8.42 -1.25
C THR A 15 -8.15 9.80 -1.92
N GLN A 16 -6.96 10.36 -2.08
CA GLN A 16 -6.73 11.67 -2.72
C GLN A 16 -6.64 11.61 -4.26
N GLY A 17 -6.67 10.42 -4.87
CA GLY A 17 -6.55 10.24 -6.32
C GLY A 17 -5.12 10.47 -6.85
N ALA A 18 -4.12 10.33 -5.98
CA ALA A 18 -2.70 10.50 -6.32
C ALA A 18 -1.95 9.18 -6.51
N VAL A 19 -2.62 8.06 -6.20
CA VAL A 19 -2.14 6.69 -6.37
C VAL A 19 -3.29 5.87 -6.94
N ASP A 20 -3.00 5.07 -7.95
CA ASP A 20 -3.95 4.14 -8.55
C ASP A 20 -3.67 2.69 -8.12
N ALA A 21 -4.64 1.80 -8.33
CA ALA A 21 -4.51 0.39 -7.99
C ALA A 21 -3.26 -0.29 -8.58
N PRO A 22 -2.83 -0.02 -9.84
CA PRO A 22 -1.63 -0.64 -10.40
C PRO A 22 -0.34 -0.34 -9.61
N GLU A 23 -0.21 0.86 -9.04
CA GLU A 23 0.98 1.24 -8.25
C GLU A 23 1.05 0.41 -6.96
N VAL A 24 -0.12 0.14 -6.34
CA VAL A 24 -0.20 -0.69 -5.13
C VAL A 24 -0.01 -2.17 -5.45
N ILE A 25 -0.55 -2.64 -6.57
CA ILE A 25 -0.34 -4.02 -7.07
C ILE A 25 1.16 -4.27 -7.28
N ALA A 26 1.84 -3.38 -8.00
CA ALA A 26 3.28 -3.48 -8.25
C ALA A 26 4.10 -3.49 -6.94
N TRP A 27 3.73 -2.64 -5.97
CA TRP A 27 4.34 -2.70 -4.64
C TRP A 27 4.13 -4.07 -3.97
N SER A 28 2.92 -4.62 -4.05
CA SER A 28 2.63 -5.93 -3.48
C SER A 28 3.44 -7.04 -4.15
N ASP A 29 3.58 -7.00 -5.47
CA ASP A 29 4.43 -7.94 -6.23
C ASP A 29 5.88 -7.90 -5.77
N GLU A 30 6.44 -6.70 -5.57
CA GLU A 30 7.79 -6.53 -5.03
C GLU A 30 7.93 -7.06 -3.59
N VAL A 31 6.90 -6.83 -2.75
CA VAL A 31 6.89 -7.36 -1.38
C VAL A 31 6.84 -8.88 -1.40
N ILE A 32 6.02 -9.52 -2.25
CA ILE A 32 5.96 -10.99 -2.36
C ILE A 32 7.33 -11.57 -2.72
N VAL A 33 8.05 -10.94 -3.63
CA VAL A 33 9.37 -11.42 -4.08
C VAL A 33 10.45 -11.23 -3.01
N SER A 34 10.35 -10.18 -2.20
CA SER A 34 11.39 -9.81 -1.22
C SER A 34 11.12 -10.29 0.21
N ALA A 35 9.87 -10.57 0.57
CA ALA A 35 9.49 -11.04 1.89
C ALA A 35 9.93 -12.50 2.10
N ALA A 36 10.40 -12.80 3.31
CA ALA A 36 10.75 -14.17 3.69
C ALA A 36 9.53 -15.12 3.70
N THR A 37 8.34 -14.56 3.96
CA THR A 37 7.06 -15.28 3.99
C THR A 37 6.00 -14.40 3.35
N ALA A 38 5.27 -14.95 2.39
CA ALA A 38 4.11 -14.28 1.82
C ALA A 38 2.93 -14.30 2.81
N GLU A 39 2.33 -13.15 3.05
CA GLU A 39 1.07 -13.01 3.79
C GLU A 39 -0.11 -12.92 2.81
N ASP A 40 -1.31 -13.29 3.27
CA ASP A 40 -2.52 -13.32 2.43
C ASP A 40 -2.78 -11.97 1.74
N TRP A 41 -2.64 -10.86 2.49
CA TRP A 41 -2.85 -9.52 1.96
C TRP A 41 -1.96 -9.21 0.75
N MET A 42 -0.74 -9.77 0.71
CA MET A 42 0.20 -9.53 -0.38
C MET A 42 -0.33 -10.16 -1.67
N VAL A 43 -0.75 -11.42 -1.58
CA VAL A 43 -1.28 -12.19 -2.71
C VAL A 43 -2.63 -11.63 -3.17
N GLU A 44 -3.49 -11.26 -2.22
CA GLU A 44 -4.80 -10.68 -2.51
C GLU A 44 -4.69 -9.34 -3.24
N ILE A 45 -3.76 -8.46 -2.83
CA ILE A 45 -3.51 -7.19 -3.53
C ILE A 45 -2.90 -7.45 -4.90
N SER A 46 -1.90 -8.32 -5.00
CA SER A 46 -1.25 -8.70 -6.28
C SER A 46 -2.25 -9.26 -7.30
N SER A 47 -3.27 -9.98 -6.82
CA SER A 47 -4.32 -10.57 -7.65
C SER A 47 -5.42 -9.59 -8.07
N CYS A 48 -5.33 -8.30 -7.69
CA CYS A 48 -6.32 -7.31 -8.07
C CYS A 48 -6.15 -6.85 -9.53
N GLY A 49 -7.28 -6.47 -10.15
CA GLY A 49 -7.30 -5.80 -11.44
C GLY A 49 -6.96 -4.30 -11.32
N PRO A 50 -6.51 -3.66 -12.42
CA PRO A 50 -6.09 -2.26 -12.43
C PRO A 50 -7.21 -1.26 -12.10
N ASP A 51 -8.46 -1.64 -12.26
CA ASP A 51 -9.63 -0.80 -11.96
C ASP A 51 -10.24 -1.08 -10.56
N GLU A 52 -9.69 -2.04 -9.80
CA GLU A 52 -10.25 -2.50 -8.52
C GLU A 52 -9.83 -1.62 -7.32
N ARG A 53 -9.83 -0.28 -7.49
CA ARG A 53 -9.37 0.70 -6.48
C ARG A 53 -9.98 0.51 -5.09
N LEU A 54 -11.29 0.24 -5.01
CA LEU A 54 -11.99 0.05 -3.73
C LEU A 54 -11.59 -1.26 -3.03
N LYS A 55 -11.34 -2.32 -3.79
CA LYS A 55 -10.91 -3.61 -3.25
C LYS A 55 -9.49 -3.51 -2.72
N VAL A 56 -8.58 -2.90 -3.48
CA VAL A 56 -7.20 -2.61 -3.05
C VAL A 56 -7.20 -1.78 -1.78
N LEU A 57 -8.03 -0.73 -1.70
CA LEU A 57 -8.18 0.08 -0.49
C LEU A 57 -8.63 -0.76 0.72
N GLY A 58 -9.59 -1.67 0.54
CA GLY A 58 -10.03 -2.59 1.58
C GLY A 58 -8.90 -3.50 2.07
N LEU A 59 -8.13 -4.08 1.15
CA LEU A 59 -6.99 -4.96 1.45
C LEU A 59 -5.84 -4.22 2.14
N LEU A 60 -5.54 -2.98 1.77
CA LEU A 60 -4.54 -2.17 2.47
C LEU A 60 -4.88 -1.95 3.96
N ASN A 61 -6.17 -1.96 4.32
CA ASN A 61 -6.60 -1.86 5.71
C ASN A 61 -6.40 -3.16 6.50
N THR A 62 -6.17 -4.30 5.85
CA THR A 62 -5.91 -5.58 6.52
C THR A 62 -4.44 -5.75 6.90
N VAL A 63 -3.53 -5.01 6.24
CA VAL A 63 -2.08 -5.00 6.50
C VAL A 63 -1.82 -4.66 7.97
N LYS A 64 -1.23 -5.62 8.69
CA LYS A 64 -0.97 -5.53 10.13
C LYS A 64 0.31 -4.75 10.43
N GLY A 65 0.46 -4.35 11.69
CA GLY A 65 1.59 -3.61 12.21
C GLY A 65 1.24 -2.19 12.65
N THR A 66 2.25 -1.45 13.08
CA THR A 66 2.12 -0.06 13.54
C THR A 66 2.75 0.86 12.50
N ALA A 67 2.01 1.84 11.97
CA ALA A 67 2.58 2.83 11.06
C ALA A 67 3.54 3.75 11.80
N ASP A 68 4.70 4.01 11.19
CA ASP A 68 5.60 5.07 11.63
C ASP A 68 5.07 6.41 11.11
N ALA A 69 4.63 7.28 12.03
CA ALA A 69 4.04 8.57 11.68
C ALA A 69 5.06 9.55 11.05
N ALA A 70 6.34 9.48 11.43
CA ALA A 70 7.37 10.37 10.92
C ALA A 70 7.79 9.98 9.50
N GLU A 71 7.93 8.68 9.26
CA GLU A 71 8.19 8.13 7.93
C GLU A 71 6.99 8.39 7.00
N LEU A 72 5.76 8.13 7.46
CA LEU A 72 4.54 8.41 6.69
C LEU A 72 4.44 9.89 6.29
N ALA A 73 4.67 10.82 7.23
CA ALA A 73 4.65 12.25 6.93
C ALA A 73 5.70 12.62 5.88
N SER A 74 6.88 12.00 5.93
CA SER A 74 7.95 12.22 4.95
C SER A 74 7.56 11.73 3.56
N LEU A 75 6.95 10.54 3.45
CA LEU A 75 6.45 9.98 2.19
C LEU A 75 5.32 10.83 1.59
N LEU A 76 4.35 11.23 2.41
CA LEU A 76 3.26 12.09 1.98
C LEU A 76 3.78 13.44 1.48
N LYS A 77 4.72 14.06 2.21
CA LYS A 77 5.34 15.32 1.80
C LYS A 77 6.11 15.19 0.48
N ALA A 78 6.84 14.09 0.30
CA ALA A 78 7.57 13.83 -0.95
C ALA A 78 6.63 13.66 -2.16
N ARG A 79 5.42 13.13 -1.95
CA ARG A 79 4.38 12.97 -2.98
C ARG A 79 3.48 14.21 -3.13
N GLY A 80 3.63 15.23 -2.28
CA GLY A 80 2.77 16.43 -2.28
C GLY A 80 1.39 16.24 -1.65
N LEU A 81 1.25 15.25 -0.75
CA LEU A 81 0.00 14.85 -0.08
C LEU A 81 -0.05 15.27 1.40
N ALA A 82 0.92 16.08 1.86
CA ALA A 82 1.07 16.53 3.25
C ALA A 82 0.95 18.05 3.38
#